data_AF-A0A0T2IJ32-F1
#
_entry.id   AF-A0A0T2IJ32-F1
#
_cell.length_a   1.000
_cell.length_b   1.000
_cell.length_c   1.000
_cell.angle_alpha   90.00
_cell.angle_beta   90.00
_cell.angle_gamma   90.00
#
_symmetry.space_group_name_H-M   'P 1'
#
loop_
_entity.id
_entity.type
_entity.pdbx_description
1 polymer ?
#
loop_
_entity_poly.entity_id
_entity_poly.type
_entity_poly.pdbx_seq_one_letter_code
_entity_poly.pdbx_strand_id
1 'polypeptide(L)'
;MGRRLVAIFAAALVALVGVTAVLLYARGADARAVAAQQPTSVYVVKSLVPSGTTLKDAVQNGLIIKTSVAAAGVPVGALAGVDGSNGGLYATTDIQPGEYVLSDRFGVKPVGEKAITVPAGMVAVSVQLSDPARVGTFLTPGSKVVLYDTYSPAATGSGNSGTQAAATGQSTRVLLDDVLIIAMGQASLTPAAAPADGQDAAPAPVLGALMTVAVTPADATRLVHGIQTGTLYAALRGTDAKIDLGKVVSEASLFSK
;
A
#
# COMPACT_ATOMS: atom_id res chain seq x y z
N MET A 1 -37.47 77.81 -28.05
CA MET A 1 -37.28 76.40 -27.62
C MET A 1 -35.82 75.92 -27.69
N GLY A 2 -34.99 76.36 -28.65
CA GLY A 2 -33.59 75.92 -28.77
C GLY A 2 -32.67 76.10 -27.55
N ARG A 3 -32.77 77.24 -26.82
CA ARG A 3 -31.95 77.46 -25.60
C ARG A 3 -32.19 76.43 -24.48
N ARG A 4 -33.40 75.88 -24.36
CA ARG A 4 -33.72 74.86 -23.35
C ARG A 4 -33.16 73.50 -23.74
N LEU A 5 -33.22 73.14 -25.03
CA LEU A 5 -32.62 71.93 -25.58
C LEU A 5 -31.09 71.94 -25.42
N VAL A 6 -30.43 73.06 -25.71
CA VAL A 6 -28.97 73.21 -25.51
C VAL A 6 -28.59 73.07 -24.03
N ALA A 7 -29.39 73.64 -23.11
CA ALA A 7 -29.14 73.50 -21.67
C ALA A 7 -29.30 72.06 -21.18
N ILE A 8 -30.30 71.33 -21.66
CA ILE A 8 -30.51 69.91 -21.33
C ILE A 8 -29.35 69.06 -21.87
N PHE A 9 -28.90 69.32 -23.10
CA PHE A 9 -27.78 68.58 -23.69
C PHE A 9 -26.47 68.83 -22.93
N ALA A 10 -26.18 70.09 -22.59
CA ALA A 10 -25.01 70.45 -21.79
C ALA A 10 -25.05 69.80 -20.40
N ALA A 11 -26.21 69.81 -19.73
CA ALA A 11 -26.39 69.15 -18.44
C ALA A 11 -26.18 67.62 -18.55
N ALA A 12 -26.68 66.97 -19.60
CA ALA A 12 -26.47 65.55 -19.85
C ALA A 12 -24.99 65.21 -20.09
N LEU A 13 -24.27 66.07 -20.81
CA LEU A 13 -22.84 65.90 -21.09
C LEU A 13 -22.01 66.02 -19.81
N VAL A 14 -22.29 67.03 -18.98
CA VAL A 14 -21.65 67.19 -17.66
C VAL A 14 -21.95 66.00 -16.75
N ALA A 15 -23.20 65.53 -16.73
CA ALA A 15 -23.58 64.34 -15.96
C ALA A 15 -22.82 63.09 -16.41
N LEU A 16 -22.71 62.86 -17.73
CA LEU A 16 -21.97 61.73 -18.28
C LEU A 16 -20.49 61.77 -17.88
N VAL A 17 -19.85 62.94 -17.98
CA VAL A 17 -18.45 63.12 -17.56
C VAL A 17 -18.29 62.86 -16.06
N GLY A 18 -19.19 63.40 -15.24
CA GLY A 18 -19.20 63.17 -13.79
C GLY A 18 -19.30 61.69 -13.42
N VAL A 19 -20.26 60.97 -14.01
CA VAL A 19 -20.43 59.52 -13.80
C VAL A 19 -19.19 58.75 -14.25
N THR A 20 -18.63 59.10 -15.41
CA THR A 20 -17.43 58.43 -15.95
C THR A 20 -16.22 58.64 -15.04
N ALA A 21 -16.02 59.87 -14.52
CA ALA A 21 -14.95 60.18 -13.58
C ALA A 21 -15.09 59.39 -12.26
N VAL A 22 -16.31 59.27 -11.73
CA VAL A 22 -16.59 58.46 -10.53
C VAL A 22 -16.29 56.98 -10.78
N LEU A 23 -16.70 56.42 -11.93
CA LEU A 23 -16.42 55.02 -12.27
C LEU A 23 -14.92 54.74 -12.44
N LEU A 24 -14.17 55.66 -13.05
CA LEU A 24 -12.72 55.53 -13.18
C LEU A 24 -12.02 55.61 -11.81
N TYR A 25 -12.46 56.52 -10.94
CA TYR A 25 -11.93 56.62 -9.57
C TYR A 25 -12.22 55.35 -8.76
N ALA A 26 -13.46 54.85 -8.80
CA ALA A 26 -13.86 53.61 -8.10
C ALA A 26 -13.03 52.41 -8.59
N ARG A 27 -12.90 52.23 -9.91
CA ARG A 27 -12.06 51.17 -10.49
C ARG A 27 -10.59 51.28 -10.08
N GLY A 28 -10.06 52.51 -10.01
CA GLY A 28 -8.68 52.77 -9.57
C GLY A 28 -8.47 52.59 -8.07
N ALA A 29 -9.49 52.77 -7.25
CA ALA A 29 -9.46 52.47 -5.81
C ALA A 29 -9.51 50.96 -5.56
N ASP A 30 -10.40 50.24 -6.24
CA ASP A 30 -10.48 48.77 -6.18
C ASP A 30 -9.18 48.10 -6.63
N ALA A 31 -8.61 48.56 -7.75
CA ALA A 31 -7.33 48.04 -8.24
C ALA A 31 -6.18 48.25 -7.24
N ARG A 32 -6.15 49.39 -6.54
CA ARG A 32 -5.17 49.67 -5.48
C ARG A 32 -5.39 48.80 -4.25
N ALA A 33 -6.63 48.55 -3.86
CA ALA A 33 -6.95 47.67 -2.74
C ALA A 33 -6.54 46.21 -3.02
N VAL A 34 -6.80 45.71 -4.23
CA VAL A 34 -6.38 44.35 -4.64
C VAL A 34 -4.86 44.24 -4.73
N ALA A 35 -4.18 45.25 -5.30
CA ALA A 35 -2.72 45.26 -5.39
C ALA A 35 -2.06 45.27 -4.01
N ALA A 36 -2.65 45.96 -3.03
CA ALA A 36 -2.16 45.97 -1.65
C ALA A 36 -2.25 44.58 -0.96
N GLN A 37 -3.13 43.68 -1.42
CA GLN A 37 -3.30 42.34 -0.85
C GLN A 37 -2.33 41.28 -1.40
N GLN A 38 -1.46 41.63 -2.34
CA GLN A 38 -0.47 40.72 -2.94
C GLN A 38 -1.11 39.37 -3.34
N PRO A 39 -2.05 39.36 -4.30
CA PRO A 39 -2.79 38.16 -4.66
C PRO A 39 -1.85 37.05 -5.11
N THR A 40 -1.91 35.92 -4.42
CA THR A 40 -1.12 34.73 -4.69
C THR A 40 -2.04 33.64 -5.21
N SER A 41 -1.62 32.97 -6.28
CA SER A 41 -2.38 31.86 -6.83
C SER A 41 -2.07 30.56 -6.11
N VAL A 42 -3.10 29.86 -5.66
CA VAL A 42 -3.01 28.56 -4.99
C VAL A 42 -4.04 27.59 -5.56
N TYR A 43 -3.83 26.30 -5.37
CA TYR A 43 -4.82 25.29 -5.75
C TYR A 43 -5.81 25.01 -4.62
N VAL A 44 -7.09 24.87 -4.99
CA VAL A 44 -8.18 24.47 -4.09
C VAL A 44 -8.90 23.27 -4.70
N VAL A 45 -9.37 22.37 -3.84
CA VAL A 45 -10.13 21.19 -4.24
C VAL A 45 -11.55 21.59 -4.61
N LYS A 46 -11.93 21.36 -5.87
CA LYS A 46 -13.30 21.59 -6.37
C LYS A 46 -14.19 20.37 -6.18
N SER A 47 -13.61 19.18 -6.26
CA SER A 47 -14.31 17.90 -6.16
C SER A 47 -13.40 16.88 -5.48
N LEU A 48 -13.98 15.89 -4.79
CA LEU A 48 -13.25 14.87 -4.04
C LEU A 48 -12.04 14.37 -4.86
N VAL A 49 -10.85 14.45 -4.27
CA VAL A 49 -9.64 13.83 -4.83
C VAL A 49 -9.45 12.51 -4.09
N PRO A 50 -9.70 11.36 -4.76
CA PRO A 50 -9.47 10.06 -4.14
C PRO A 50 -7.99 9.85 -3.85
N SER A 51 -7.69 9.16 -2.76
CA SER A 51 -6.36 8.62 -2.48
C SER A 51 -5.81 7.84 -3.68
N GLY A 52 -4.51 7.97 -3.93
CA GLY A 52 -3.86 7.36 -5.09
C GLY A 52 -4.08 8.08 -6.43
N THR A 53 -4.77 9.22 -6.47
CA THR A 53 -4.80 10.10 -7.65
C THR A 53 -3.53 10.93 -7.73
N THR A 54 -2.92 11.04 -8.90
CA THR A 54 -1.73 11.91 -9.05
C THR A 54 -2.11 13.39 -9.08
N LEU A 55 -1.16 14.23 -8.68
CA LEU A 55 -1.35 15.68 -8.67
C LEU A 55 -1.62 16.22 -10.08
N LYS A 56 -0.93 15.66 -11.09
CA LYS A 56 -1.17 15.98 -12.51
C LYS A 56 -2.58 15.57 -12.96
N ASP A 57 -3.01 14.36 -12.63
CA ASP A 57 -4.33 13.85 -13.03
C ASP A 57 -5.45 14.64 -12.33
N ALA A 58 -5.25 15.04 -11.07
CA ALA A 58 -6.21 15.86 -10.33
C ALA A 58 -6.44 17.24 -11.00
N VAL A 59 -5.39 17.85 -11.55
CA VAL A 59 -5.52 19.09 -12.36
C VAL A 59 -6.23 18.80 -13.68
N GLN A 60 -5.80 17.76 -14.41
CA GLN A 60 -6.34 17.43 -15.74
C GLN A 60 -7.84 17.07 -15.69
N ASN A 61 -8.26 16.35 -14.64
CA ASN A 61 -9.64 15.97 -14.41
C ASN A 61 -10.47 17.08 -13.74
N GLY A 62 -9.89 18.26 -13.49
CA GLY A 62 -10.58 19.41 -12.89
C GLY A 62 -11.02 19.20 -11.44
N LEU A 63 -10.43 18.23 -10.74
CA LEU A 63 -10.70 17.97 -9.32
C LEU A 63 -10.11 19.06 -8.43
N ILE A 64 -8.97 19.63 -8.85
CA ILE A 64 -8.36 20.81 -8.24
C ILE A 64 -8.27 21.94 -9.24
N ILE A 65 -8.49 23.17 -8.77
CA ILE A 65 -8.50 24.38 -9.60
C ILE A 65 -7.62 25.46 -8.98
N LYS A 66 -7.08 26.33 -9.83
CA LYS A 66 -6.28 27.48 -9.38
C LYS A 66 -7.21 28.62 -8.97
N THR A 67 -7.01 29.16 -7.78
CA THR A 67 -7.74 30.31 -7.24
C THR A 67 -6.76 31.37 -6.76
N SER A 68 -7.19 32.64 -6.74
CA SER A 68 -6.40 33.76 -6.26
C SER A 68 -6.86 34.14 -4.86
N VAL A 69 -5.94 34.15 -3.89
CA VAL A 69 -6.20 34.55 -2.50
C VAL A 69 -5.17 35.59 -2.04
N ALA A 70 -5.50 36.39 -1.04
CA ALA A 70 -4.54 37.31 -0.44
C ALA A 70 -3.37 36.52 0.17
N ALA A 71 -2.14 37.02 0.04
CA ALA A 71 -0.94 36.32 0.55
C ALA A 71 -1.05 35.95 2.04
N ALA A 72 -1.68 36.82 2.85
CA ALA A 72 -1.91 36.59 4.28
C ALA A 72 -2.89 35.44 4.58
N GLY A 73 -3.70 35.02 3.61
CA GLY A 73 -4.68 33.94 3.76
C GLY A 73 -4.19 32.58 3.23
N VAL A 74 -2.97 32.51 2.70
CA VAL A 74 -2.40 31.27 2.16
C VAL A 74 -1.92 30.37 3.31
N PRO A 75 -2.45 29.14 3.44
CA PRO A 75 -1.91 28.19 4.40
C PRO A 75 -0.47 27.79 4.08
N VAL A 76 0.31 27.49 5.11
CA VAL A 76 1.66 26.96 4.95
C VAL A 76 1.61 25.65 4.16
N GLY A 77 2.49 25.52 3.16
CA GLY A 77 2.56 24.32 2.30
C GLY A 77 1.52 24.28 1.17
N ALA A 78 0.69 25.31 0.98
CA ALA A 78 -0.23 25.36 -0.15
C ALA A 78 0.53 25.40 -1.49
N LEU A 79 0.09 24.56 -2.44
CA LEU A 79 0.70 24.49 -3.76
C LEU A 79 0.29 25.68 -4.62
N ALA A 80 1.30 26.41 -5.11
CA ALA A 80 1.11 27.50 -6.07
C ALA A 80 1.20 27.04 -7.55
N GLY A 81 1.78 25.85 -7.77
CA GLY A 81 2.09 25.31 -9.09
C GLY A 81 2.17 23.79 -9.11
N VAL A 82 1.87 23.23 -10.28
CA VAL A 82 2.03 21.81 -10.59
C VAL A 82 2.97 21.70 -11.79
N ASP A 83 4.08 20.99 -11.61
CA ASP A 83 5.15 20.85 -12.60
C ASP A 83 5.72 19.42 -12.62
N GLY A 84 6.85 19.22 -13.32
CA GLY A 84 7.49 17.90 -13.42
C GLY A 84 8.05 17.35 -12.11
N SER A 85 8.28 18.19 -11.09
CA SER A 85 8.85 17.77 -9.80
C SER A 85 7.80 17.19 -8.84
N ASN A 86 6.55 17.67 -8.94
CA ASN A 86 5.47 17.30 -8.01
C ASN A 86 4.27 16.64 -8.69
N GLY A 87 4.13 16.75 -10.02
CA GLY A 87 2.98 16.23 -10.76
C GLY A 87 2.80 14.70 -10.65
N GLY A 88 3.89 13.97 -10.39
CA GLY A 88 3.89 12.53 -10.17
C GLY A 88 3.60 12.08 -8.73
N LEU A 89 3.40 13.00 -7.79
CA LEU A 89 3.04 12.66 -6.42
C LEU A 89 1.56 12.30 -6.31
N TYR A 90 1.24 11.40 -5.39
CA TYR A 90 -0.07 10.79 -5.19
C TYR A 90 -0.72 11.33 -3.93
N ALA A 91 -2.03 11.59 -3.97
CA ALA A 91 -2.81 11.89 -2.78
C ALA A 91 -2.70 10.72 -1.78
N THR A 92 -2.21 10.98 -0.57
CA THR A 92 -1.97 9.94 0.45
C THR A 92 -3.24 9.52 1.16
N THR A 93 -4.24 10.41 1.21
CA THR A 93 -5.59 10.15 1.69
C THR A 93 -6.59 10.82 0.75
N ASP A 94 -7.87 10.55 0.95
CA ASP A 94 -8.92 11.32 0.29
C ASP A 94 -8.86 12.79 0.74
N ILE A 95 -9.06 13.72 -0.20
CA ILE A 95 -9.04 15.17 0.04
C ILE A 95 -10.39 15.76 -0.36
N GLN A 96 -11.07 16.43 0.57
CA GLN A 96 -12.46 16.86 0.38
C GLN A 96 -12.55 18.19 -0.39
N PRO A 97 -13.70 18.46 -1.05
CA PRO A 97 -13.97 19.75 -1.68
C PRO A 97 -13.85 20.92 -0.70
N GLY A 98 -13.30 22.03 -1.17
CA GLY A 98 -13.10 23.26 -0.39
C GLY A 98 -11.77 23.32 0.36
N GLU A 99 -11.00 22.23 0.43
CA GLU A 99 -9.66 22.24 1.03
C GLU A 99 -8.63 22.96 0.12
N TYR A 100 -7.68 23.66 0.74
CA TYR A 100 -6.46 24.08 0.05
C TYR A 100 -5.59 22.86 -0.26
N VAL A 101 -5.03 22.82 -1.47
CA VAL A 101 -4.15 21.73 -1.87
C VAL A 101 -2.78 21.96 -1.24
N LEU A 102 -2.46 21.19 -0.20
CA LEU A 102 -1.17 21.25 0.49
C LEU A 102 -0.20 20.22 -0.06
N SER A 103 1.09 20.54 -0.13
CA SER A 103 2.17 19.62 -0.54
C SER A 103 2.15 18.33 0.26
N ASP A 104 1.91 18.42 1.57
CA ASP A 104 2.04 17.30 2.50
C ASP A 104 0.92 16.25 2.35
N ARG A 105 -0.13 16.59 1.61
CA ARG A 105 -1.21 15.66 1.23
C ARG A 105 -0.81 14.78 0.04
N PHE A 106 0.32 15.08 -0.59
CA PHE A 106 0.83 14.35 -1.75
C PHE A 106 2.22 13.81 -1.46
N GLY A 107 2.41 12.52 -1.69
CA GLY A 107 3.68 11.84 -1.47
C GLY A 107 4.05 10.99 -2.67
N VAL A 108 5.26 10.42 -2.63
CA VAL A 108 5.51 9.23 -3.45
C VAL A 108 4.44 8.21 -3.08
N LYS A 109 3.86 7.51 -4.07
CA LYS A 109 2.96 6.40 -3.80
C LYS A 109 3.68 5.53 -2.75
N PRO A 110 3.18 5.40 -1.51
CA PRO A 110 3.62 4.31 -0.67
C PRO A 110 3.46 3.11 -1.57
N VAL A 111 4.49 2.30 -1.75
CA VAL A 111 4.37 1.08 -2.53
C VAL A 111 3.32 0.26 -1.80
N GLY A 112 2.05 0.50 -2.14
CA GLY A 112 0.90 -0.12 -1.55
C GLY A 112 1.19 -1.59 -1.73
N GLU A 113 1.27 -2.27 -0.59
CA GLU A 113 1.61 -3.68 -0.47
C GLU A 113 1.18 -4.37 -1.74
N LYS A 114 2.13 -4.92 -2.51
CA LYS A 114 1.81 -5.74 -3.67
C LYS A 114 0.71 -6.68 -3.21
N ALA A 115 -0.52 -6.46 -3.69
CA ALA A 115 -1.60 -7.40 -3.48
C ALA A 115 -1.00 -8.76 -3.85
N ILE A 116 -0.98 -9.69 -2.89
CA ILE A 116 -0.30 -10.97 -3.04
C ILE A 116 -0.78 -11.57 -4.36
N THR A 117 0.09 -11.55 -5.37
CA THR A 117 -0.31 -11.95 -6.72
C THR A 117 -0.14 -13.45 -6.77
N VAL A 118 -1.25 -14.14 -6.57
CA VAL A 118 -1.30 -15.60 -6.68
C VAL A 118 -1.35 -15.96 -8.15
N PRO A 119 -0.40 -16.77 -8.67
CA PRO A 119 -0.46 -17.24 -10.05
C PRO A 119 -1.78 -17.97 -10.36
N ALA A 120 -2.23 -17.88 -11.61
CA ALA A 120 -3.46 -18.54 -12.04
C ALA A 120 -3.40 -20.06 -11.78
N GLY A 121 -4.47 -20.61 -11.19
CA GLY A 121 -4.55 -22.04 -10.85
C GLY A 121 -3.74 -22.45 -9.60
N MET A 122 -3.15 -21.51 -8.87
CA MET A 122 -2.47 -21.74 -7.59
C MET A 122 -3.25 -21.14 -6.42
N VAL A 123 -2.92 -21.59 -5.21
CA VAL A 123 -3.47 -21.11 -3.93
C VAL A 123 -2.33 -20.57 -3.09
N ALA A 124 -2.56 -19.45 -2.42
CA ALA A 124 -1.66 -18.90 -1.42
C ALA A 124 -1.83 -19.62 -0.08
N VAL A 125 -0.75 -20.19 0.44
CA VAL A 125 -0.72 -20.79 1.79
C VAL A 125 0.33 -20.06 2.62
N SER A 126 -0.07 -19.61 3.80
CA SER A 126 0.86 -19.00 4.77
C SER A 126 1.45 -20.07 5.67
N VAL A 127 2.78 -20.05 5.79
CA VAL A 127 3.56 -20.97 6.60
C VAL A 127 4.30 -20.17 7.65
N GLN A 128 4.17 -20.60 8.90
CA GLN A 128 4.91 -20.03 10.02
C GLN A 128 6.22 -20.81 10.19
N LEU A 129 7.36 -20.15 9.99
CA LEU A 129 8.69 -20.75 10.17
C LEU A 129 9.53 -19.92 11.14
N SER A 130 10.43 -20.58 11.86
CA SER A 130 11.48 -19.90 12.64
C SER A 130 12.54 -19.30 11.72
N ASP A 131 13.33 -18.36 12.23
CA ASP A 131 14.40 -17.69 11.48
C ASP A 131 15.38 -18.65 10.77
N PRO A 132 15.90 -19.69 11.44
CA PRO A 132 16.75 -20.67 10.76
C PRO A 132 15.98 -21.49 9.72
N ALA A 133 14.75 -21.89 10.04
CA ALA A 133 13.90 -22.71 9.18
C ALA A 133 13.43 -21.99 7.91
N ARG A 134 13.59 -20.66 7.83
CA ARG A 134 13.33 -19.87 6.61
C ARG A 134 14.59 -19.38 5.91
N VAL A 135 15.77 -19.90 6.22
CA VAL A 135 17.03 -19.39 5.64
C VAL A 135 17.22 -17.89 5.92
N GLY A 136 16.82 -17.42 7.12
CA GLY A 136 16.98 -16.04 7.56
C GLY A 136 16.31 -15.00 6.66
N THR A 137 17.06 -14.00 6.22
CA THR A 137 16.59 -12.89 5.36
C THR A 137 16.88 -13.10 3.87
N PHE A 138 17.41 -14.27 3.49
CA PHE A 138 17.82 -14.55 2.12
C PHE A 138 16.64 -14.92 1.20
N LEU A 139 15.51 -15.32 1.78
CA LEU A 139 14.29 -15.60 1.02
C LEU A 139 13.57 -14.29 0.67
N THR A 140 13.32 -14.10 -0.63
CA THR A 140 12.55 -12.96 -1.16
C THR A 140 11.38 -13.46 -2.01
N PRO A 141 10.28 -12.69 -2.13
CA PRO A 141 9.23 -13.00 -3.10
C PRO A 141 9.81 -13.20 -4.51
N GLY A 142 9.45 -14.31 -5.17
CA GLY A 142 10.04 -14.77 -6.42
C GLY A 142 11.05 -15.91 -6.25
N SER A 143 11.56 -16.13 -5.04
CA SER A 143 12.46 -17.25 -4.74
C SER A 143 11.70 -18.58 -4.75
N LYS A 144 12.39 -19.65 -5.14
CA LYS A 144 11.90 -21.02 -5.07
C LYS A 144 12.53 -21.75 -3.90
N VAL A 145 11.73 -22.48 -3.14
CA VAL A 145 12.18 -23.22 -1.96
C VAL A 145 11.74 -24.68 -2.01
N VAL A 146 12.52 -25.51 -1.31
CA VAL A 146 12.18 -26.88 -0.96
C VAL A 146 11.63 -26.85 0.46
N LEU A 147 10.47 -27.47 0.68
CA LEU A 147 9.88 -27.66 2.00
C LEU A 147 10.13 -29.10 2.46
N TYR A 148 10.79 -29.22 3.59
CA TYR A 148 10.92 -30.46 4.34
C TYR A 148 9.88 -30.50 5.44
N ASP A 149 9.42 -31.71 5.74
CA ASP A 149 8.53 -31.97 6.86
C ASP A 149 9.15 -33.04 7.76
N THR A 150 9.23 -32.72 9.05
CA THR A 150 9.60 -33.67 10.10
C THR A 150 8.34 -34.07 10.85
N TYR A 151 7.94 -35.32 10.70
CA TYR A 151 6.69 -35.84 11.24
C TYR A 151 6.94 -37.12 12.03
N SER A 152 6.02 -37.44 12.94
CA SER A 152 6.00 -38.73 13.62
C SER A 152 5.17 -39.70 12.78
N PRO A 153 5.76 -40.75 12.19
CA PRO A 153 5.00 -41.72 11.41
C PRO A 153 3.97 -42.40 12.30
N ALA A 154 2.73 -42.49 11.82
CA ALA A 154 1.72 -43.32 12.48
C ALA A 154 2.22 -44.77 12.50
N ALA A 155 2.09 -45.45 13.64
CA ALA A 155 2.43 -46.87 13.74
C ALA A 155 1.58 -47.67 12.75
N THR A 156 2.18 -48.09 11.64
CA THR A 156 1.51 -48.95 10.66
C THR A 156 1.46 -50.36 11.22
N GLY A 157 0.41 -50.66 11.98
CA GLY A 157 0.05 -52.03 12.31
C GLY A 157 -0.57 -52.70 11.08
N SER A 158 0.19 -53.54 10.37
CA SER A 158 -0.29 -54.79 9.74
C SER A 158 0.81 -55.41 8.88
N GLY A 159 1.25 -56.62 9.25
CA GLY A 159 2.18 -57.45 8.50
C GLY A 159 2.74 -58.55 9.39
N ASN A 160 2.19 -59.76 9.30
CA ASN A 160 2.66 -60.96 10.01
C ASN A 160 4.10 -61.31 9.61
N SER A 161 5.08 -60.76 10.31
CA SER A 161 6.43 -61.29 10.47
C SER A 161 7.06 -60.58 11.67
N GLY A 162 7.62 -61.36 12.59
CA GLY A 162 8.04 -60.90 13.91
C GLY A 162 8.98 -59.69 13.88
N THR A 163 8.83 -58.85 14.91
CA THR A 163 9.61 -57.63 15.23
C THR A 163 9.24 -56.34 14.48
N GLN A 164 7.95 -55.97 14.50
CA GLN A 164 7.57 -54.56 14.29
C GLN A 164 7.82 -53.79 15.59
N ALA A 165 9.03 -53.26 15.75
CA ALA A 165 9.25 -52.15 16.67
C ALA A 165 8.32 -51.01 16.23
N ALA A 166 7.48 -50.52 17.14
CA ALA A 166 6.79 -49.26 16.93
C ALA A 166 7.83 -48.23 16.48
N ALA A 167 7.63 -47.58 15.34
CA ALA A 167 8.49 -46.49 14.91
C ALA A 167 8.27 -45.30 15.86
N THR A 168 8.91 -45.35 17.03
CA THR A 168 8.83 -44.32 18.09
C THR A 168 9.75 -43.14 17.81
N GLY A 169 10.12 -42.90 16.55
CA GLY A 169 11.10 -41.89 16.16
C GLY A 169 10.57 -40.95 15.09
N GLN A 170 11.09 -39.73 15.06
CA GLN A 170 10.74 -38.76 14.02
C GLN A 170 11.36 -39.15 12.68
N SER A 171 10.71 -38.74 11.59
CA SER A 171 11.22 -38.90 10.23
C SER A 171 11.10 -37.59 9.46
N THR A 172 12.13 -37.25 8.69
CA THR A 172 12.17 -36.06 7.84
C THR A 172 12.18 -36.47 6.37
N ARG A 173 11.35 -35.83 5.56
CA ARG A 173 11.34 -35.99 4.09
C ARG A 173 11.01 -34.68 3.40
N VAL A 174 11.25 -34.63 2.09
CA VAL A 174 10.78 -33.53 1.24
C VAL A 174 9.26 -33.63 1.12
N LEU A 175 8.57 -32.56 1.48
CA LEU A 175 7.12 -32.42 1.30
C LEU A 175 6.81 -31.85 -0.08
N LEU A 176 7.49 -30.75 -0.45
CA LEU A 176 7.37 -30.08 -1.74
C LEU A 176 8.76 -29.62 -2.19
N ASP A 177 9.12 -29.87 -3.45
CA ASP A 177 10.45 -29.56 -3.98
C ASP A 177 10.53 -28.22 -4.70
N ASP A 178 9.45 -27.74 -5.32
CA ASP A 178 9.40 -26.48 -6.07
C ASP A 178 8.27 -25.57 -5.59
N VAL A 179 8.55 -24.75 -4.58
CA VAL A 179 7.53 -23.86 -4.01
C VAL A 179 7.93 -22.40 -4.22
N LEU A 180 7.05 -21.64 -4.88
CA LEU A 180 7.25 -20.21 -5.13
C LEU A 180 6.85 -19.39 -3.91
N ILE A 181 7.74 -18.54 -3.44
CA ILE A 181 7.42 -17.53 -2.42
C ILE A 181 6.77 -16.32 -3.10
N ILE A 182 5.60 -15.93 -2.62
CA ILE A 182 4.84 -14.79 -3.14
C ILE A 182 4.77 -13.61 -2.17
N ALA A 183 4.95 -13.86 -0.87
CA ALA A 183 5.09 -12.82 0.13
C ALA A 183 5.93 -13.27 1.34
N MET A 184 6.57 -12.31 1.98
CA MET A 184 7.29 -12.47 3.24
C MET A 184 6.73 -11.43 4.21
N GLY A 185 6.30 -11.84 5.40
CA GLY A 185 5.69 -10.99 6.40
C GLY A 185 6.40 -11.08 7.74
N GLN A 186 6.49 -9.95 8.44
CA GLN A 186 6.77 -9.89 9.87
C GLN A 186 5.39 -9.73 10.54
N ALA A 187 4.78 -10.83 11.00
CA ALA A 187 3.43 -10.88 11.59
C ALA A 187 2.22 -10.59 10.67
N SER A 188 1.05 -11.04 11.14
CA SER A 188 -0.27 -10.99 10.49
C SER A 188 -0.67 -9.57 10.07
N LEU A 189 -1.24 -9.42 8.86
CA LEU A 189 -1.83 -8.16 8.36
C LEU A 189 -3.16 -7.78 9.03
N THR A 190 -3.59 -8.52 10.06
CA THR A 190 -4.69 -8.07 10.92
C THR A 190 -4.20 -6.86 11.72
N PRO A 191 -4.80 -5.66 11.56
CA PRO A 191 -4.57 -4.59 12.52
C PRO A 191 -4.90 -5.16 13.90
N ALA A 192 -3.93 -5.15 14.82
CA ALA A 192 -4.26 -5.32 16.22
C ALA A 192 -5.28 -4.22 16.54
N ALA A 193 -6.50 -4.61 16.89
CA ALA A 193 -7.47 -3.66 17.41
C ALA A 193 -6.79 -2.94 18.57
N ALA A 194 -6.76 -1.60 18.53
CA ALA A 194 -6.25 -0.81 19.65
C ALA A 194 -6.98 -1.28 20.92
N PRO A 195 -6.27 -1.53 22.03
CA PRO A 195 -6.94 -1.85 23.28
C PRO A 195 -7.88 -0.69 23.62
N ALA A 196 -9.15 -1.00 23.89
CA ALA A 196 -10.00 -0.06 24.61
C ALA A 196 -9.43 0.10 26.03
N ASP A 197 -9.42 1.33 26.53
CA ASP A 197 -8.83 1.68 27.83
C ASP A 197 -9.31 0.72 28.94
N GLY A 198 -8.36 -0.04 29.53
CA GLY A 198 -8.58 -0.80 30.76
C GLY A 198 -8.49 -2.33 30.68
N GLN A 199 -8.14 -2.94 29.54
CA GLN A 199 -7.80 -4.38 29.48
C GLN A 199 -6.32 -4.60 29.19
N ASP A 200 -5.70 -5.53 29.93
CA ASP A 200 -4.34 -6.02 29.69
C ASP A 200 -4.14 -6.37 28.21
N ALA A 201 -3.07 -5.84 27.62
CA ALA A 201 -2.68 -6.15 26.26
C ALA A 201 -2.54 -7.68 26.11
N ALA A 202 -3.29 -8.26 25.16
CA ALA A 202 -3.10 -9.65 24.78
C ALA A 202 -1.61 -9.88 24.44
N PRO A 203 -1.02 -11.03 24.81
CA PRO A 203 0.38 -11.31 24.53
C PRO A 203 0.64 -11.10 23.04
N ALA A 204 1.65 -10.30 22.72
CA ALA A 204 2.06 -10.03 21.35
C ALA A 204 2.20 -11.37 20.61
N PRO A 205 1.62 -11.51 19.39
CA PRO A 205 1.73 -12.75 18.65
C PRO A 205 3.22 -13.10 18.50
N VAL A 206 3.56 -14.34 18.85
CA VAL A 206 4.91 -14.87 18.77
C VAL A 206 5.50 -14.49 17.42
N LEU A 207 6.57 -13.68 17.44
CA LEU A 207 7.29 -13.19 16.28
C LEU A 207 7.94 -14.38 15.55
N GLY A 208 7.16 -15.11 14.78
CA GLY A 208 7.68 -15.90 13.69
C GLY A 208 7.43 -15.13 12.39
N ALA A 209 8.42 -15.07 11.50
CA ALA A 209 8.17 -14.51 10.18
C ALA A 209 7.23 -15.44 9.40
N LEU A 210 6.17 -14.86 8.86
CA LEU A 210 5.23 -15.54 7.98
C LEU A 210 5.83 -15.59 6.59
N MET A 211 5.80 -16.76 5.97
CA MET A 211 6.16 -16.96 4.57
C MET A 211 4.90 -17.39 3.82
N THR A 212 4.49 -16.64 2.80
CA THR A 212 3.36 -17.03 1.95
C THR A 212 3.89 -17.62 0.66
N VAL A 213 3.41 -18.81 0.34
CA VAL A 213 3.81 -19.57 -0.85
C VAL A 213 2.63 -19.81 -1.78
N ALA A 214 2.91 -19.85 -3.08
CA ALA A 214 1.97 -20.30 -4.10
C ALA A 214 2.17 -21.79 -4.38
N VAL A 215 1.11 -22.59 -4.23
CA VAL A 215 1.11 -24.03 -4.45
C VAL A 215 -0.12 -24.46 -5.25
N THR A 216 -0.07 -25.63 -5.88
CA THR A 216 -1.25 -26.21 -6.55
C THR A 216 -2.33 -26.58 -5.52
N PRO A 217 -3.62 -26.66 -5.86
CA PRO A 217 -4.66 -27.11 -4.91
C PRO A 217 -4.40 -28.50 -4.30
N ALA A 218 -3.77 -29.41 -5.07
CA ALA A 218 -3.39 -30.74 -4.58
C ALA A 218 -2.28 -30.64 -3.53
N ASP A 219 -1.25 -29.83 -3.80
CA ASP A 219 -0.14 -29.60 -2.88
C ASP A 219 -0.53 -28.75 -1.67
N ALA A 220 -1.51 -27.85 -1.81
CA ALA A 220 -2.06 -27.07 -0.71
C ALA A 220 -2.60 -27.97 0.39
N THR A 221 -3.35 -29.02 0.02
CA THR A 221 -3.89 -29.98 1.00
C THR A 221 -2.78 -30.72 1.73
N ARG A 222 -1.72 -31.13 1.01
CA ARG A 222 -0.54 -31.79 1.60
C ARG A 222 0.23 -30.86 2.52
N LEU A 223 0.43 -29.61 2.10
CA LEU A 223 1.13 -28.59 2.87
C LEU A 223 0.38 -28.26 4.15
N VAL A 224 -0.94 -28.03 4.08
CA VAL A 224 -1.76 -27.76 5.27
C VAL A 224 -1.73 -28.93 6.25
N HIS A 225 -1.77 -30.17 5.76
CA HIS A 225 -1.63 -31.33 6.62
C HIS A 225 -0.26 -31.38 7.31
N GLY A 226 0.83 -31.14 6.58
CA GLY A 226 2.19 -31.04 7.14
C GLY A 226 2.32 -29.93 8.19
N ILE A 227 1.74 -28.75 7.93
CA ILE A 227 1.66 -27.64 8.91
C ILE A 227 0.99 -28.08 10.21
N GLN A 228 -0.07 -28.89 10.12
CA GLN A 228 -0.87 -29.29 11.29
C GLN A 228 -0.26 -30.45 12.09
N THR A 229 0.58 -31.27 11.47
CA THR A 229 1.00 -32.57 12.03
C THR A 229 2.50 -32.69 12.24
N GLY A 230 3.30 -31.89 11.54
CA GLY A 230 4.75 -31.96 11.52
C GLY A 230 5.40 -30.62 11.81
N THR A 231 6.72 -30.60 11.63
CA THR A 231 7.56 -29.41 11.75
C THR A 231 8.22 -29.14 10.40
N LEU A 232 7.86 -28.00 9.80
CA LEU A 232 8.34 -27.63 8.48
C LEU A 232 9.70 -26.92 8.54
N TYR A 233 10.50 -27.14 7.50
CA TYR A 233 11.77 -26.47 7.27
C TYR A 233 11.92 -26.10 5.80
N ALA A 234 12.21 -24.85 5.49
CA ALA A 234 12.45 -24.39 4.12
C ALA A 234 13.96 -24.34 3.82
N ALA A 235 14.32 -24.76 2.62
CA ALA A 235 15.64 -24.56 2.04
C ALA A 235 15.53 -23.80 0.71
N LEU A 236 16.45 -22.87 0.47
CA LEU A 236 16.54 -22.17 -0.80
C LEU A 236 16.96 -23.16 -1.91
N ARG A 237 16.15 -23.26 -2.97
CA ARG A 237 16.42 -24.17 -4.08
C ARG A 237 17.53 -23.59 -4.97
N GLY A 238 18.60 -24.35 -5.17
CA GLY A 238 19.63 -24.04 -6.17
C GLY A 238 19.16 -24.38 -7.59
N THR A 239 19.76 -23.77 -8.61
CA THR A 239 19.36 -23.89 -10.03
C THR A 239 19.37 -25.33 -10.56
N ASP A 240 20.23 -26.19 -10.01
CA ASP A 240 20.44 -27.57 -10.47
C ASP A 240 20.32 -28.61 -9.34
N ALA A 241 19.67 -28.23 -8.23
CA ALA A 241 19.48 -29.12 -7.10
C ALA A 241 18.54 -30.28 -7.48
N LYS A 242 19.05 -31.52 -7.43
CA LYS A 242 18.26 -32.73 -7.60
C LYS A 242 17.67 -33.15 -6.26
N ILE A 243 16.38 -32.88 -6.08
CA ILE A 243 15.65 -33.19 -4.85
C ILE A 243 14.97 -34.56 -5.00
N ASP A 244 15.28 -35.48 -4.10
CA ASP A 244 14.68 -36.81 -4.06
C ASP A 244 13.49 -36.82 -3.09
N LEU A 245 12.27 -36.89 -3.63
CA LEU A 245 11.04 -36.94 -2.84
C LEU A 245 10.84 -38.29 -2.12
N GLY A 246 11.53 -39.35 -2.56
CA GLY A 246 11.44 -40.68 -1.96
C GLY A 246 12.37 -40.88 -0.77
N LYS A 247 13.36 -40.00 -0.60
CA LYS A 247 14.33 -40.10 0.49
C LYS A 247 13.70 -39.71 1.82
N VAL A 248 13.71 -40.66 2.76
CA VAL A 248 13.28 -40.46 4.15
C VAL A 248 14.48 -40.67 5.07
N VAL A 249 14.72 -39.70 5.95
CA VAL A 249 15.75 -39.79 7.00
C VAL A 249 15.04 -39.94 8.34
N SER A 250 15.39 -40.97 9.10
CA SER A 250 14.90 -41.19 10.46
C SER A 250 16.07 -41.22 11.43
N GLU A 251 15.78 -41.28 12.73
CA GLU A 251 16.80 -41.41 13.78
C GLU A 251 17.76 -42.60 13.54
N ALA A 252 17.26 -43.68 12.91
CA ALA A 252 18.05 -44.86 12.59
C ALA A 252 18.98 -44.67 11.37
N SER A 253 18.60 -43.82 10.40
CA SER A 253 19.36 -43.60 9.15
C SER A 253 20.14 -42.27 9.13
N LEU A 254 19.99 -41.42 10.15
CA LEU A 254 20.62 -40.10 10.20
C LEU A 254 22.16 -40.14 10.09
N PHE A 255 22.79 -41.18 10.63
CA PHE A 255 24.25 -41.34 10.66
C PHE A 255 24.77 -42.47 9.76
N SER A 256 23.89 -43.17 9.03
CA SER A 256 24.33 -44.18 8.07
C SER A 256 24.89 -43.50 6.83
N LYS A 257 26.15 -43.81 6.49
CA LYS A 257 26.85 -43.34 5.30
C LYS A 257 26.39 -44.05 4.03
#